data_AF-A0A6G2DX07-F1
#
_entry.id   AF-A0A6G2DX07-F1
#
_cell.length_a   1.000
_cell.length_b   1.000
_cell.length_c   1.000
_cell.angle_alpha   90.00
_cell.angle_beta   90.00
_cell.angle_gamma   90.00
#
_symmetry.space_group_name_H-M   'P 1'
#
loop_
_entity.id
_entity.type
_entity.pdbx_description
1 polymer ?
#
loop_
_entity_poly.entity_id
_entity_poly.type
_entity_poly.pdbx_seq_one_letter_code
_entity_poly.pdbx_strand_id
1 'polypeptide(L)'
;IIDLLQRSCYTENRSYLSEYPSIIIYLSYRLANCDDNEHSKLLYNRVNYYLHELLKSIKLNSRNNISMCYGFSGYVYALKLLPKRSKEYSKLLETLETILVSLTRDRLSEIKKSNKVKEEYIDVIQGVSSVGKYFLSKDKLTSKQELLLKGVLN
;
A
#
# COMPACT_ATOMS: atom_id res chain seq x y z
N ILE A 1 -1.30 -27.80 16.98
CA ILE A 1 -1.52 -26.44 17.56
C ILE A 1 -1.08 -25.36 16.58
N ILE A 2 0.18 -25.38 16.10
CA ILE A 2 0.68 -24.37 15.12
C ILE A 2 -0.11 -24.37 13.80
N ASP A 3 -0.38 -25.52 13.19
CA ASP A 3 -1.20 -25.62 11.96
C ASP A 3 -2.66 -25.16 12.15
N LEU A 4 -3.21 -25.38 13.35
CA LEU A 4 -4.55 -24.94 13.72
C LEU A 4 -4.60 -23.42 13.92
N LEU A 5 -3.56 -22.84 14.54
CA LEU A 5 -3.39 -21.39 14.71
C LEU A 5 -3.15 -20.68 13.37
N GLN A 6 -2.38 -21.28 12.46
CA GLN A 6 -2.21 -20.77 11.11
C GLN A 6 -3.55 -20.76 10.36
N ARG A 7 -4.28 -21.88 10.35
CA ARG A 7 -5.59 -21.95 9.67
C ARG A 7 -6.63 -20.98 10.25
N SER A 8 -6.69 -20.81 11.57
CA SER A 8 -7.61 -19.85 12.20
C SER A 8 -7.25 -18.40 11.94
N CYS A 9 -5.96 -18.04 11.88
CA CYS A 9 -5.52 -16.69 11.53
C CYS A 9 -5.76 -16.37 10.04
N TYR A 10 -5.70 -17.36 9.15
CA TYR A 10 -5.94 -17.18 7.71
C TYR A 10 -7.41 -17.00 7.33
N THR A 11 -8.36 -17.48 8.14
CA THR A 11 -9.79 -17.45 7.79
C THR A 11 -10.51 -16.17 8.19
N GLU A 12 -10.01 -15.41 9.18
CA GLU A 12 -10.77 -14.27 9.75
C GLU A 12 -10.12 -12.89 9.61
N ASN A 13 -8.83 -12.77 9.25
CA ASN A 13 -8.19 -11.46 9.07
C ASN A 13 -7.46 -11.36 7.72
N ARG A 14 -8.20 -10.88 6.70
CA ARG A 14 -7.65 -10.45 5.40
C ARG A 14 -6.93 -9.11 5.59
N SER A 15 -5.64 -9.19 5.89
CA SER A 15 -4.86 -8.11 6.48
C SER A 15 -3.50 -8.02 5.79
N TYR A 16 -2.94 -6.82 5.56
CA TYR A 16 -1.73 -6.60 4.74
C TYR A 16 -0.48 -7.33 5.25
N LEU A 17 -0.36 -7.55 6.56
CA LEU A 17 0.76 -8.32 7.11
C LEU A 17 0.70 -9.81 6.73
N SER A 18 -0.42 -10.29 6.17
CA SER A 18 -0.63 -11.70 5.81
C SER A 18 -0.89 -12.00 4.32
N GLU A 19 -0.90 -11.02 3.41
CA GLU A 19 -1.29 -11.26 1.99
C GLU A 19 -0.28 -10.72 0.95
N TYR A 20 -0.76 -10.33 -0.24
CA TYR A 20 0.02 -10.09 -1.44
C TYR A 20 0.98 -8.90 -1.39
N PRO A 21 0.65 -7.74 -0.81
CA PRO A 21 1.55 -6.59 -0.84
C PRO A 21 2.89 -6.83 -0.14
N SER A 22 2.90 -7.51 1.02
CA SER A 22 4.13 -7.84 1.74
C SER A 22 5.00 -8.82 0.95
N ILE A 23 4.38 -9.82 0.30
CA ILE A 23 5.05 -10.75 -0.61
C ILE A 23 5.65 -10.00 -1.80
N ILE A 24 4.90 -9.09 -2.42
CA ILE A 24 5.37 -8.27 -3.54
C ILE A 24 6.58 -7.44 -3.09
N ILE A 25 6.53 -6.79 -1.92
CA ILE A 25 7.66 -6.01 -1.39
C ILE A 25 8.89 -6.89 -1.21
N TYR A 26 8.73 -8.05 -0.56
CA TYR A 26 9.82 -8.99 -0.34
C TYR A 26 10.44 -9.48 -1.65
N LEU A 27 9.61 -9.93 -2.60
CA LEU A 27 10.09 -10.40 -3.90
C LEU A 27 10.72 -9.28 -4.71
N SER A 28 10.22 -8.05 -4.61
CA SER A 28 10.81 -6.87 -5.25
C SER A 28 12.20 -6.58 -4.70
N TYR A 29 12.37 -6.66 -3.38
CA TYR A 29 13.68 -6.55 -2.74
C TYR A 29 14.63 -7.65 -3.22
N ARG A 30 14.17 -8.91 -3.27
CA ARG A 30 14.99 -10.03 -3.79
C ARG A 30 15.37 -9.82 -5.25
N LEU A 31 14.44 -9.37 -6.08
CA LEU A 31 14.64 -9.11 -7.50
C LEU A 31 15.65 -7.97 -7.73
N ALA A 32 15.59 -6.90 -6.93
CA ALA A 32 16.52 -5.77 -7.04
C ALA A 32 17.97 -6.14 -6.75
N ASN A 33 18.18 -7.21 -5.98
CA ASN A 33 19.50 -7.70 -5.56
C ASN A 33 19.85 -9.06 -6.20
N CYS A 34 19.25 -9.38 -7.35
CA CYS A 34 19.47 -10.65 -8.05
C CYS A 34 20.27 -10.43 -9.33
N ASP A 35 21.54 -10.87 -9.32
CA ASP A 35 22.43 -10.77 -10.48
C ASP A 35 22.23 -11.91 -11.49
N ASP A 36 21.59 -13.01 -11.07
CA ASP A 36 21.32 -14.17 -11.93
C ASP A 36 20.09 -13.93 -12.82
N ASN A 37 20.29 -14.03 -14.14
CA ASN A 37 19.25 -13.73 -15.13
C ASN A 37 18.06 -14.70 -15.07
N GLU A 38 18.29 -16.00 -14.96
CA GLU A 38 17.21 -17.00 -14.92
C GLU A 38 16.40 -16.89 -13.62
N HIS A 39 17.08 -16.68 -12.50
CA HIS A 39 16.46 -16.46 -11.20
C HIS A 39 15.68 -15.14 -11.17
N SER A 40 16.22 -14.06 -11.75
CA SER A 40 15.51 -12.78 -11.86
C SER A 40 14.20 -12.93 -12.66
N LYS A 41 14.21 -13.73 -13.73
CA LYS A 41 13.02 -14.02 -14.54
C LYS A 41 11.97 -14.78 -13.72
N LEU A 42 12.39 -15.76 -12.92
CA LEU A 42 11.50 -16.49 -12.00
C LEU A 42 10.89 -15.57 -10.94
N LEU A 43 11.70 -14.70 -10.32
CA LEU A 43 11.24 -13.73 -9.34
C LEU A 43 10.25 -12.73 -9.96
N TYR A 44 10.55 -12.22 -11.15
CA TYR A 44 9.67 -11.30 -11.87
C TYR A 44 8.30 -11.95 -12.19
N ASN A 45 8.30 -13.20 -12.65
CA ASN A 45 7.06 -13.94 -12.89
C ASN A 45 6.22 -14.11 -11.62
N ARG A 46 6.86 -14.38 -10.47
CA ARG A 46 6.17 -14.46 -9.18
C ARG A 46 5.60 -13.11 -8.74
N VAL A 47 6.36 -12.03 -8.91
CA VAL A 47 5.87 -10.67 -8.64
C VAL A 47 4.61 -10.39 -9.46
N ASN A 48 4.62 -10.68 -10.76
CA ASN A 48 3.45 -10.47 -11.63
C ASN A 48 2.23 -11.30 -11.21
N TYR A 49 2.44 -12.55 -10.80
CA TYR A 49 1.38 -13.40 -10.26
C TYR A 49 0.72 -12.76 -9.03
N TYR A 50 1.51 -12.35 -8.03
CA TYR A 50 0.96 -11.76 -6.81
C TYR A 50 0.37 -10.36 -7.05
N LEU A 51 0.88 -9.60 -8.01
CA LEU A 51 0.26 -8.35 -8.44
C LEU A 51 -1.13 -8.58 -9.04
N HIS A 52 -1.29 -9.63 -9.85
CA HIS A 52 -2.58 -10.00 -10.40
C HIS A 52 -3.59 -10.40 -9.31
N GLU A 53 -3.14 -11.18 -8.32
CA GLU A 53 -3.98 -11.56 -7.19
C GLU A 53 -4.32 -10.38 -6.28
N LEU A 54 -3.39 -9.44 -6.07
CA LEU A 54 -3.66 -8.18 -5.39
C LEU A 54 -4.74 -7.36 -6.10
N LEU A 55 -4.67 -7.25 -7.43
CA LEU A 55 -5.67 -6.52 -8.20
C LEU A 55 -7.06 -7.15 -8.11
N LYS A 56 -7.15 -8.48 -8.08
CA LYS A 56 -8.41 -9.19 -7.83
C LYS A 56 -8.93 -8.89 -6.43
N SER A 57 -8.09 -8.94 -5.40
CA SER A 57 -8.53 -8.73 -4.02
C SER A 57 -9.03 -7.31 -3.78
N ILE A 58 -8.39 -6.29 -4.38
CA ILE A 58 -8.84 -4.89 -4.32
C ILE A 58 -10.25 -4.74 -4.92
N LYS A 59 -10.53 -5.36 -6.06
CA LYS A 59 -11.85 -5.31 -6.71
C LYS A 59 -12.94 -5.96 -5.87
N LEU A 60 -12.62 -7.01 -5.11
CA LEU A 60 -13.57 -7.77 -4.29
C LEU A 60 -13.82 -7.14 -2.92
N ASN A 61 -12.82 -6.46 -2.35
CA ASN A 61 -12.84 -5.96 -0.97
C ASN A 61 -12.72 -4.43 -0.91
N SER A 62 -13.42 -3.66 -1.76
CA SER A 62 -13.27 -2.21 -1.90
C SER A 62 -13.80 -1.41 -0.69
N ARG A 63 -13.28 -1.69 0.51
CA ARG A 63 -13.39 -0.81 1.67
C ARG A 63 -12.36 0.30 1.50
N ASN A 64 -12.85 1.53 1.55
CA ASN A 64 -12.11 2.78 1.43
C ASN A 64 -11.21 3.02 2.66
N ASN A 65 -10.12 2.25 2.79
CA ASN A 65 -9.20 2.32 3.93
C ASN A 65 -7.83 2.88 3.52
N ILE A 66 -7.35 3.91 4.21
CA ILE A 66 -6.02 4.51 3.98
C ILE A 66 -4.88 3.76 4.69
N SER A 67 -5.19 2.79 5.54
CA SER A 67 -4.21 2.06 6.35
C SER A 67 -3.02 1.52 5.54
N MET A 68 -1.82 1.62 6.12
CA MET A 68 -0.64 0.91 5.64
C MET A 68 -0.87 -0.60 5.68
N CYS A 69 -1.38 -1.10 6.80
CA CYS A 69 -1.53 -2.52 7.07
C CYS A 69 -2.86 -3.13 6.62
N TYR A 70 -3.79 -2.37 6.05
CA TYR A 70 -5.09 -2.95 5.65
C TYR A 70 -5.72 -2.20 4.45
N GLY A 71 -4.95 -1.36 3.75
CA GLY A 71 -5.52 -0.39 2.83
C GLY A 71 -4.59 0.12 1.74
N PHE A 72 -5.01 1.23 1.13
CA PHE A 72 -4.41 1.77 -0.09
C PHE A 72 -2.97 2.25 0.09
N SER A 73 -2.58 2.72 1.29
CA SER A 73 -1.18 3.07 1.56
C SER A 73 -0.27 1.87 1.34
N GLY A 74 -0.68 0.71 1.84
CA GLY A 74 0.06 -0.52 1.65
C GLY A 74 0.25 -0.88 0.18
N TYR A 75 -0.80 -0.74 -0.63
CA TYR A 75 -0.77 -1.05 -2.06
C TYR A 75 0.18 -0.12 -2.83
N VAL A 76 0.15 1.18 -2.55
CA VAL A 76 1.05 2.13 -3.22
C VAL A 76 2.51 1.90 -2.82
N TYR A 77 2.79 1.46 -1.58
CA TYR A 77 4.14 1.06 -1.16
C TYR A 77 4.63 -0.17 -1.91
N ALA A 78 3.79 -1.21 -2.04
CA ALA A 78 4.16 -2.42 -2.77
C ALA A 78 4.52 -2.14 -4.23
N LEU A 79 3.72 -1.29 -4.91
CA LEU A 79 4.01 -0.89 -6.28
C LEU A 79 5.21 0.06 -6.40
N LYS A 80 5.41 0.93 -5.42
CA LYS A 80 6.55 1.87 -5.42
C LYS A 80 7.88 1.13 -5.39
N LEU A 81 7.96 0.03 -4.62
CA LEU A 81 9.20 -0.71 -4.40
C LEU A 81 9.55 -1.69 -5.53
N LEU A 82 8.74 -1.78 -6.58
CA LEU A 82 9.07 -2.58 -7.76
C LEU A 82 10.31 -2.02 -8.47
N PRO A 83 11.38 -2.82 -8.68
CA PRO A 83 12.63 -2.33 -9.27
C PRO A 83 12.48 -1.94 -10.76
N LYS A 84 11.58 -2.61 -11.48
CA LYS A 84 11.19 -2.24 -12.85
C LYS A 84 9.67 -2.17 -12.92
N ARG A 85 9.16 -1.04 -13.41
CA ARG A 85 7.72 -0.82 -13.58
C ARG A 85 7.40 -0.78 -15.07
N SER A 86 6.49 -1.65 -15.49
CA SER A 86 5.85 -1.54 -16.79
C SER A 86 5.01 -0.26 -16.86
N LYS A 87 4.69 0.20 -18.07
CA LYS A 87 3.76 1.34 -18.27
C LYS A 87 2.41 1.10 -17.58
N GLU A 88 1.95 -0.14 -17.58
CA GLU A 88 0.72 -0.56 -16.91
C GLU A 88 0.81 -0.38 -15.39
N TYR A 89 1.90 -0.82 -14.76
CA TYR A 89 2.08 -0.68 -13.31
C TYR A 89 2.30 0.77 -12.87
N SER A 90 2.95 1.59 -13.70
CA SER A 90 3.01 3.04 -13.46
C SER A 90 1.62 3.67 -13.46
N LYS A 91 0.78 3.35 -14.45
CA LYS A 91 -0.60 3.85 -14.52
C LYS A 91 -1.47 3.35 -13.35
N LEU A 92 -1.29 2.08 -12.96
CA LEU A 92 -1.94 1.52 -11.77
C LEU A 92 -1.53 2.28 -10.51
N LEU A 93 -0.23 2.52 -10.32
CA LEU A 93 0.26 3.28 -9.18
C LEU A 93 -0.35 4.68 -9.13
N GLU A 94 -0.37 5.42 -10.24
CA GLU A 94 -1.01 6.74 -10.33
C GLU A 94 -2.49 6.70 -9.95
N THR A 95 -3.19 5.64 -10.36
CA THR A 95 -4.60 5.42 -10.02
C THR A 95 -4.78 5.20 -8.52
N LEU A 96 -3.98 4.31 -7.92
CA LEU A 96 -4.03 4.04 -6.48
C LEU A 96 -3.60 5.26 -5.65
N GLU A 97 -2.61 6.03 -6.10
CA GLU A 97 -2.23 7.29 -5.47
C GLU A 97 -3.36 8.32 -5.51
N THR A 98 -4.09 8.41 -6.63
CA THR A 98 -5.24 9.33 -6.76
C THR A 98 -6.34 8.95 -5.77
N ILE A 99 -6.64 7.66 -5.64
CA ILE A 99 -7.59 7.15 -4.65
C ILE A 99 -7.09 7.46 -3.24
N LEU A 100 -5.82 7.17 -2.94
CA LEU A 100 -5.23 7.42 -1.64
C LEU A 100 -5.30 8.90 -1.25
N VAL A 101 -5.04 9.82 -2.18
CA VAL A 101 -5.19 11.26 -1.97
C VAL A 101 -6.63 11.60 -1.59
N SER A 102 -7.62 11.07 -2.32
CA SER A 102 -9.04 11.33 -2.01
C SER A 102 -9.40 10.86 -0.61
N LEU A 103 -9.10 9.60 -0.29
CA LEU A 103 -9.42 9.00 1.01
C LEU A 103 -8.73 9.73 2.18
N THR A 104 -7.50 10.20 1.96
CA THR A 104 -6.76 10.95 2.98
C THR A 104 -7.36 12.34 3.20
N ARG A 105 -7.87 13.00 2.15
CA ARG A 105 -8.60 14.27 2.31
C ARG A 105 -9.87 14.09 3.13
N ASP A 106 -10.62 13.03 2.87
CA ASP A 106 -11.82 12.71 3.63
C ASP A 106 -11.47 12.48 5.09
N ARG A 107 -10.44 11.69 5.39
CA ARG A 107 -9.96 11.47 6.76
C ARG A 107 -9.49 12.75 7.44
N LEU A 108 -8.74 13.61 6.75
CA LEU A 108 -8.32 14.91 7.30
C LEU A 108 -9.52 15.82 7.61
N SER A 109 -10.57 15.78 6.79
CA SER A 109 -11.82 16.50 7.03
C SER A 109 -12.52 16.00 8.29
N GLU A 110 -12.57 14.67 8.49
CA GLU A 110 -13.12 14.07 9.72
C GLU A 110 -12.32 14.46 10.96
N ILE A 111 -10.97 14.43 10.87
CA ILE A 111 -10.08 14.86 11.96
C ILE A 111 -10.39 16.31 12.36
N LYS A 112 -10.49 17.23 11.39
CA LYS A 112 -10.76 18.65 11.64
C LYS A 112 -12.14 18.93 12.25
N LYS A 113 -13.13 18.09 11.95
CA LYS A 113 -14.50 18.22 12.47
C LYS A 113 -14.68 17.54 13.83
N SER A 114 -13.74 16.70 14.26
CA SER A 114 -13.88 15.93 15.49
C SER A 114 -13.33 16.67 16.70
N ASN A 115 -14.11 16.70 17.79
CA ASN A 115 -13.65 17.22 19.08
C ASN A 115 -12.66 16.28 19.79
N LYS A 116 -12.64 15.00 19.38
CA LYS A 116 -11.70 13.99 19.91
C LYS A 116 -11.19 13.13 18.76
N VAL A 117 -9.92 13.31 18.43
CA VAL A 117 -9.29 12.54 17.37
C VAL A 117 -8.83 11.20 17.94
N LYS A 118 -9.21 10.10 17.29
CA LYS A 118 -8.71 8.77 17.63
C LYS A 118 -7.29 8.61 17.11
N GLU A 119 -6.45 7.90 17.86
CA GLU A 119 -5.07 7.61 17.46
C GLU A 119 -4.99 6.95 16.07
N GLU A 120 -5.89 6.00 15.79
CA GLU A 120 -5.99 5.28 14.51
C GLU A 120 -6.23 6.20 13.29
N TYR A 121 -6.60 7.47 13.50
CA TYR A 121 -6.79 8.44 12.43
C TYR A 121 -5.47 9.09 12.02
N ILE A 122 -4.50 9.13 12.94
CA ILE A 122 -3.24 9.84 12.76
C ILE A 122 -2.06 8.86 12.65
N ASP A 123 -2.10 7.70 13.31
CA ASP A 123 -0.95 6.80 13.42
C ASP A 123 -0.35 6.32 12.07
N VAL A 124 0.79 5.62 12.15
CA VAL A 124 1.51 5.10 10.98
C VAL A 124 0.89 3.79 10.44
N ILE A 125 0.02 3.13 11.20
CA ILE A 125 -0.50 1.81 10.85
C ILE A 125 -1.80 1.93 10.04
N GLN A 126 -2.71 2.76 10.52
CA GLN A 126 -4.06 2.99 10.01
C GLN A 126 -4.30 4.44 9.58
N GLY A 127 -3.57 5.37 10.16
CA GLY A 127 -3.81 6.80 10.01
C GLY A 127 -3.08 7.48 8.86
N VAL A 128 -3.27 8.80 8.81
CA VAL A 128 -2.74 9.67 7.76
C VAL A 128 -1.21 9.81 7.78
N SER A 129 -0.53 9.49 8.89
CA SER A 129 0.94 9.57 8.96
C SER A 129 1.62 8.61 7.98
N SER A 130 1.03 7.44 7.72
CA SER A 130 1.52 6.49 6.73
C SER A 130 1.56 7.08 5.31
N VAL A 131 0.50 7.83 4.97
CA VAL A 131 0.32 8.53 3.70
C VAL A 131 1.32 9.69 3.59
N GLY A 132 1.47 10.46 4.67
CA GLY A 132 2.47 11.52 4.76
C GLY A 132 3.88 10.99 4.50
N LYS A 133 4.27 9.90 5.16
CA LYS A 133 5.56 9.23 4.96
C LYS A 133 5.74 8.76 3.52
N TYR A 134 4.70 8.24 2.89
CA TYR A 134 4.74 7.82 1.48
C TYR A 134 5.07 9.00 0.57
N PHE A 135 4.31 10.09 0.64
CA PHE A 135 4.51 11.24 -0.24
C PHE A 135 5.83 11.98 0.03
N LEU A 136 6.29 12.06 1.29
CA LEU A 136 7.61 12.61 1.63
C LEU A 136 8.77 11.84 0.98
N SER A 137 8.56 10.56 0.65
CA SER A 137 9.59 9.72 0.06
C SER A 137 9.59 9.72 -1.48
N LYS A 138 8.79 10.59 -2.13
CA LYS A 138 8.76 10.75 -3.58
C LYS A 138 9.65 11.92 -4.01
N ASP A 139 10.35 11.75 -5.13
CA ASP A 139 11.21 12.81 -5.69
C ASP A 139 10.41 14.01 -6.20
N LYS A 140 9.20 13.76 -6.72
CA LYS A 140 8.29 14.78 -7.24
C LYS A 140 6.87 14.50 -6.79
N LEU A 141 6.19 15.56 -6.41
CA LEU A 141 4.78 15.57 -6.03
C LEU A 141 3.98 16.39 -7.03
N THR A 142 2.74 15.99 -7.25
CA THR A 142 1.77 16.88 -7.91
C THR A 142 1.28 17.93 -6.92
N SER A 143 0.79 19.08 -7.40
CA SER A 143 0.26 20.13 -6.51
C SER A 143 -0.84 19.62 -5.58
N LYS A 144 -1.64 18.63 -6.01
CA LYS A 144 -2.66 17.99 -5.16
C LYS A 144 -2.05 17.18 -4.02
N GLN A 145 -0.93 16.50 -4.26
CA GLN A 145 -0.20 15.72 -3.27
C GLN A 145 0.57 16.64 -2.30
N GLU A 146 1.16 17.73 -2.79
CA GLU A 146 1.81 18.74 -1.94
C GLU A 146 0.81 19.39 -0.98
N LEU A 147 -0.36 19.79 -1.49
CA LEU A 147 -1.42 20.38 -0.65
C LEU A 147 -1.92 19.38 0.39
N LEU A 148 -2.06 18.10 0.01
CA LEU A 148 -2.43 17.04 0.95
C LEU A 148 -1.37 16.90 2.05
N LEU A 149 -0.09 16.81 1.66
CA LEU A 149 1.01 16.60 2.58
C LEU A 149 1.12 17.72 3.61
N LYS A 150 0.94 18.98 3.20
CA LYS A 150 0.82 20.12 4.14
C LYS A 150 -0.31 19.91 5.14
N GLY A 151 -1.45 19.37 4.70
CA GLY A 151 -2.57 19.06 5.57
C GLY A 151 -2.34 17.89 6.53
N VAL A 152 -1.42 16.97 6.22
CA VAL A 152 -1.02 15.86 7.10
C VAL A 152 0.01 16.29 8.14
N LEU A 153 0.87 17.26 7.80
CA LEU A 153 1.96 17.74 8.65
C LEU A 153 1.56 18.87 9.61
N ASN A 154 0.41 19.50 9.38
CA ASN A 154 -0.17 20.53 10.25
C ASN A 154 -1.12 19.92 11.28
#